data_AF-A0A101EDE6-F1
#
_entry.id   AF-A0A101EDE6-F1
#
_cell.length_a   1.000
_cell.length_b   1.000
_cell.length_c   1.000
_cell.angle_alpha   90.00
_cell.angle_beta   90.00
_cell.angle_gamma   90.00
#
_symmetry.space_group_name_H-M   'P 1'
#
loop_
_entity.id
_entity.type
_entity.pdbx_description
1 polymer ?
#
loop_
_entity_poly.entity_id
_entity_poly.type
_entity_poly.pdbx_seq_one_letter_code
_entity_poly.pdbx_strand_id
1 'polypeptide(L)'
;MILIMKVNEERRIGEIIRKVREEKGISIERLSDITKISKEFIKAIEEENFDVLPGDVYVKGFIRNISLALGLDPDEMRELYKAVRKSSSEDLVIKEAKEKLPAYDAKVEKGVKPRRPWLLILIFLILLVGGGFYFYASWTGEVNIFNKASSDKVKESLSPLSTEKNVAELKEEPVTVSTPAQSSKEEMVSLGTGSAFSLPSTGTTEAQSLSLLS
;
A
#
# COMPACT_ATOMS: atom_id res chain seq x y z
N MET A 1 4.63 -25.53 30.60
CA MET A 1 4.90 -26.01 29.23
C MET A 1 3.65 -25.76 28.40
N ILE A 2 3.49 -24.54 27.87
CA ILE A 2 2.34 -24.14 27.05
C ILE A 2 2.59 -24.70 25.65
N LEU A 3 1.71 -25.60 25.24
CA LEU A 3 1.85 -26.42 24.06
C LEU A 3 1.84 -25.55 22.79
N ILE A 4 2.93 -25.66 22.04
CA ILE A 4 3.15 -25.08 20.73
C ILE A 4 2.04 -25.54 19.78
N MET A 5 1.10 -24.65 19.43
CA MET A 5 0.44 -24.76 18.14
C MET A 5 1.41 -24.23 17.10
N LYS A 6 2.01 -25.17 16.37
CA LYS A 6 2.63 -24.94 15.09
C LYS A 6 1.56 -24.31 14.19
N VAL A 7 1.63 -23.00 14.05
CA VAL A 7 0.78 -22.22 13.15
C VAL A 7 1.07 -22.71 11.74
N ASN A 8 0.24 -23.63 11.25
CA ASN A 8 0.10 -23.88 9.83
C ASN A 8 -0.74 -22.72 9.25
N GLU A 9 -0.30 -22.19 8.13
CA GLU A 9 -0.71 -20.91 7.51
C GLU A 9 -2.12 -20.89 6.90
N GLU A 10 -3.06 -21.72 7.39
CA GLU A 10 -4.48 -21.69 7.03
C GLU A 10 -5.34 -21.48 8.27
N ARG A 11 -5.10 -20.37 8.98
CA ARG A 11 -5.89 -20.01 10.17
C ARG A 11 -7.28 -19.52 9.75
N ARG A 12 -8.22 -20.45 9.65
CA ARG A 12 -9.65 -20.16 9.53
C ARG A 12 -10.15 -19.51 10.82
N ILE A 13 -10.83 -18.37 10.68
CA ILE A 13 -11.34 -17.58 11.81
C ILE A 13 -12.30 -18.41 12.65
N GLY A 14 -13.20 -19.16 12.01
CA GLY A 14 -14.19 -19.97 12.71
C GLY A 14 -13.54 -21.06 13.57
N GLU A 15 -12.47 -21.68 13.06
CA GLU A 15 -11.73 -22.72 13.77
C GLU A 15 -10.95 -22.17 14.97
N ILE A 16 -10.35 -20.99 14.84
CA ILE A 16 -9.68 -20.32 15.97
C ILE A 16 -10.68 -20.05 17.09
N ILE A 17 -11.83 -19.46 16.76
CA ILE A 17 -12.88 -19.12 17.74
C ILE A 17 -13.36 -20.40 18.44
N ARG A 18 -13.68 -21.45 17.67
CA ARG A 18 -14.12 -22.74 18.22
C ARG A 18 -13.09 -23.33 19.15
N LYS A 19 -11.84 -23.40 18.70
CA LYS A 19 -10.75 -24.03 19.45
C LYS A 19 -10.50 -23.32 20.77
N VAL A 20 -10.43 -21.99 20.77
CA VAL A 20 -10.20 -21.20 21.98
C VAL A 20 -11.39 -21.31 22.93
N ARG A 21 -12.62 -21.34 22.40
CA ARG A 21 -13.83 -21.57 23.18
C ARG A 21 -13.77 -22.93 23.89
N GLU A 22 -13.43 -23.99 23.16
CA GLU A 22 -13.33 -25.36 23.68
C GLU A 22 -12.20 -25.53 24.69
N GLU A 23 -11.03 -24.93 24.44
CA GLU A 23 -9.89 -24.90 25.38
C GLU A 23 -10.25 -24.21 26.69
N LYS A 24 -11.10 -23.18 26.63
CA LYS A 24 -11.62 -22.48 27.82
C LYS A 24 -12.81 -23.18 28.47
N GLY A 25 -13.29 -24.29 27.90
CA GLY A 25 -14.47 -25.02 28.41
C GLY A 25 -15.77 -24.19 28.34
N ILE A 26 -15.84 -23.20 27.45
CA ILE A 26 -17.02 -22.34 27.30
C ILE A 26 -18.00 -23.03 26.33
N SER A 27 -19.24 -23.27 26.73
CA SER A 27 -20.26 -23.79 25.81
C SER A 27 -20.79 -22.70 24.87
N ILE A 28 -21.43 -23.09 23.78
CA ILE A 28 -22.08 -22.13 22.87
C ILE A 28 -23.17 -21.35 23.61
N GLU A 29 -23.93 -22.01 24.50
CA GLU A 29 -24.93 -21.38 25.36
C GLU A 29 -24.28 -20.30 26.23
N ARG A 30 -23.17 -20.64 26.89
CA ARG A 30 -22.48 -19.69 27.77
C ARG A 30 -21.92 -18.51 26.99
N LEU A 31 -21.35 -18.75 25.81
CA LEU A 31 -20.84 -17.69 24.94
C LEU A 31 -21.99 -16.78 24.46
N SER A 32 -23.14 -17.36 24.13
CA SER A 32 -24.37 -16.64 23.78
C SER A 32 -24.84 -15.74 24.92
N ASP A 33 -24.86 -16.26 26.15
CA ASP A 33 -25.27 -15.49 27.34
C ASP A 33 -24.36 -14.28 27.61
N ILE A 34 -23.05 -14.46 27.44
CA ILE A 34 -22.04 -13.41 27.67
C ILE A 34 -22.08 -12.35 26.58
N THR A 35 -22.18 -12.77 25.31
CA THR A 35 -22.07 -11.86 24.16
C THR A 35 -23.41 -11.28 23.70
N LYS A 36 -24.52 -11.86 24.14
CA LYS A 36 -25.89 -11.57 23.66
C LYS A 36 -26.11 -11.84 22.17
N ILE A 37 -25.30 -12.73 21.60
CA ILE A 37 -25.42 -13.17 20.21
C ILE A 37 -26.17 -14.50 20.21
N SER A 38 -27.11 -14.70 19.27
CA SER A 38 -27.83 -15.98 19.12
C SER A 38 -26.86 -17.15 18.96
N LYS A 39 -27.18 -18.29 19.56
CA LYS A 39 -26.39 -19.54 19.41
C LYS A 39 -26.20 -19.92 17.95
N GLU A 40 -27.23 -19.70 17.13
CA GLU A 40 -27.20 -19.99 15.70
C GLU A 40 -26.14 -19.15 14.97
N PHE A 41 -26.00 -17.88 15.35
CA PHE A 41 -25.00 -16.99 14.75
C PHE A 41 -23.59 -17.31 15.26
N ILE A 42 -23.43 -17.69 16.53
CA ILE A 42 -22.13 -18.16 17.04
C ILE A 42 -21.70 -19.41 16.28
N LYS A 43 -22.60 -20.38 16.10
CA LYS A 43 -22.33 -21.60 15.33
C LYS A 43 -21.99 -21.28 13.87
N ALA A 44 -22.76 -20.39 13.24
CA ALA A 44 -22.49 -19.93 11.88
C ALA A 44 -21.10 -19.28 11.73
N ILE A 45 -20.68 -18.46 12.71
CA ILE A 45 -19.35 -17.85 12.72
C ILE A 45 -18.25 -18.92 12.88
N GLU A 46 -18.43 -19.90 13.77
CA GLU A 46 -17.48 -21.02 13.92
C GLU A 46 -17.39 -21.92 12.68
N GLU A 47 -18.46 -22.02 11.91
CA GLU A 47 -18.53 -22.76 10.65
C GLU A 47 -18.14 -21.92 9.43
N GLU A 48 -17.87 -20.62 9.62
CA GLU A 48 -17.65 -19.62 8.56
C GLU A 48 -18.80 -19.52 7.54
N ASN A 49 -19.99 -19.90 7.96
CA ASN A 49 -21.22 -19.72 7.19
C ASN A 49 -21.74 -18.30 7.41
N PHE A 50 -21.11 -17.32 6.76
CA PHE A 50 -21.49 -15.92 6.94
C PHE A 50 -22.78 -15.53 6.19
N ASP A 51 -23.26 -16.37 5.27
CA ASP A 51 -24.43 -16.09 4.42
C ASP A 51 -25.75 -16.14 5.21
N VAL A 52 -25.78 -16.84 6.34
CA VAL A 52 -26.97 -16.89 7.24
C VAL A 52 -27.02 -15.71 8.22
N LEU A 53 -25.98 -14.88 8.28
CA LEU A 53 -25.91 -13.75 9.21
C LEU A 53 -26.64 -12.53 8.63
N PRO A 54 -27.14 -11.60 9.47
CA PRO A 54 -27.92 -10.42 9.02
C PRO A 54 -27.17 -9.41 8.15
N GLY A 55 -25.89 -9.63 7.86
CA GLY A 55 -25.05 -8.79 7.02
C GLY A 55 -23.68 -8.47 7.63
N ASP A 56 -22.73 -8.14 6.76
CA ASP A 56 -21.30 -7.96 7.06
C ASP A 56 -20.99 -7.00 8.22
N VAL A 57 -21.81 -5.97 8.41
CA VAL A 57 -21.67 -5.00 9.50
C VAL A 57 -21.87 -5.68 10.85
N TYR A 58 -22.90 -6.52 10.97
CA TYR A 58 -23.19 -7.28 12.18
C TYR A 58 -22.11 -8.33 12.44
N VAL A 59 -21.65 -9.02 11.40
CA VAL A 59 -20.60 -10.05 11.52
C VAL A 59 -19.33 -9.48 12.16
N LYS A 60 -18.89 -8.29 11.72
CA LYS A 60 -17.73 -7.60 12.32
C LYS A 60 -17.93 -7.30 13.80
N GLY A 61 -19.13 -6.87 14.18
CA GLY A 61 -19.49 -6.65 15.59
C GLY A 61 -19.50 -7.93 16.41
N PHE A 62 -20.05 -9.01 15.85
CA PHE A 62 -20.10 -10.32 16.50
C PHE A 62 -18.70 -10.90 16.72
N ILE A 63 -17.85 -10.88 15.69
CA ILE A 63 -16.46 -11.33 15.79
C ILE A 63 -15.73 -10.54 16.86
N ARG A 64 -15.87 -9.21 16.89
CA ARG A 64 -15.27 -8.37 17.94
C ARG A 64 -15.73 -8.80 19.34
N ASN A 65 -17.03 -8.94 19.56
CA ASN A 65 -17.58 -9.29 20.88
C ASN A 65 -17.18 -10.70 21.32
N ILE A 66 -17.17 -11.66 20.40
CA ILE A 66 -16.70 -13.03 20.67
C ILE A 66 -15.20 -13.02 20.99
N SER A 67 -14.40 -12.27 20.24
CA SER A 67 -12.95 -12.15 20.48
C SER A 67 -12.68 -11.61 21.88
N LEU A 68 -13.36 -10.54 22.29
CA LEU A 68 -13.24 -9.98 23.64
C LEU A 68 -13.67 -10.99 24.72
N ALA A 69 -14.78 -11.70 24.54
CA ALA A 69 -15.23 -12.72 25.48
C ALA A 69 -14.25 -13.90 25.61
N LEU A 70 -13.57 -14.24 24.51
CA LEU A 70 -12.58 -15.30 24.45
C LEU A 70 -11.14 -14.81 24.70
N GLY A 71 -10.92 -13.53 25.00
CA GLY A 71 -9.59 -12.96 25.22
C GLY A 71 -8.66 -13.06 24.00
N LEU A 72 -9.23 -13.08 22.80
CA LEU A 72 -8.52 -12.98 21.52
C LEU A 72 -8.37 -11.51 21.13
N ASP A 73 -7.36 -11.22 20.30
CA ASP A 73 -7.18 -9.88 19.74
C ASP A 73 -8.27 -9.60 18.67
N PRO A 74 -9.19 -8.64 18.91
CA PRO A 74 -10.24 -8.33 17.95
C PRO A 74 -9.72 -7.77 16.62
N ASP A 75 -8.54 -7.13 16.62
CA ASP A 75 -7.96 -6.57 15.40
C ASP A 75 -7.43 -7.68 14.49
N GLU A 76 -6.69 -8.66 15.04
CA GLU A 76 -6.26 -9.87 14.33
C GLU A 76 -7.48 -10.63 13.78
N MET A 77 -8.50 -10.87 14.60
CA MET A 77 -9.70 -11.60 14.16
C MET A 77 -10.46 -10.86 13.05
N ARG A 78 -10.52 -9.54 13.09
CA ARG A 78 -11.11 -8.74 12.00
C ARG A 78 -10.32 -8.88 10.70
N GLU A 79 -8.99 -8.94 10.75
CA GLU A 79 -8.16 -9.12 9.57
C GLU A 79 -8.37 -10.49 8.91
N LEU A 80 -8.43 -11.55 9.72
CA LEU A 80 -8.77 -12.89 9.26
C LEU A 80 -10.16 -12.91 8.58
N TYR A 81 -11.15 -12.24 9.18
CA TYR A 81 -12.47 -12.11 8.55
C TYR A 81 -12.43 -11.42 7.18
N LYS A 82 -11.69 -10.31 7.07
CA LYS A 82 -11.53 -9.58 5.80
C LYS A 82 -10.92 -10.46 4.72
N ALA A 83 -9.92 -11.27 5.08
CA ALA A 83 -9.27 -12.20 4.16
C ALA A 83 -10.28 -13.24 3.63
N VAL A 84 -11.10 -13.82 4.51
CA VAL A 84 -12.13 -14.81 4.13
C VAL A 84 -13.22 -14.20 3.26
N ARG A 85 -13.68 -12.97 3.55
CA ARG A 85 -14.72 -12.32 2.74
C ARG A 85 -14.21 -11.98 1.34
N LYS A 86 -12.93 -11.59 1.22
CA LYS A 86 -12.30 -11.27 -0.06
C LYS A 86 -12.19 -12.50 -0.97
N SER A 87 -11.68 -13.63 -0.46
CA SER A 87 -11.59 -14.87 -1.24
C SER A 87 -12.97 -15.34 -1.72
N SER A 88 -13.98 -15.29 -0.84
CA SER A 88 -15.36 -15.62 -1.22
C SER A 88 -15.93 -14.69 -2.31
N SER A 89 -15.63 -13.39 -2.29
CA SER A 89 -16.09 -12.48 -3.34
C SER A 89 -15.41 -12.71 -4.70
N GLU A 90 -14.12 -13.07 -4.73
CA GLU A 90 -13.41 -13.41 -5.97
C GLU A 90 -13.96 -14.70 -6.60
N ASP A 91 -14.26 -15.72 -5.79
CA ASP A 91 -14.84 -16.99 -6.25
C ASP A 91 -16.23 -16.82 -6.86
N LEU A 92 -17.08 -15.96 -6.28
CA LEU A 92 -18.42 -15.67 -6.81
C LEU A 92 -18.35 -14.94 -8.16
N VAL A 93 -17.44 -13.97 -8.31
CA VAL A 93 -17.24 -13.25 -9.58
C VAL A 93 -16.76 -14.20 -10.69
N ILE A 94 -15.84 -15.12 -10.38
CA ILE A 94 -15.36 -16.12 -11.34
C ILE A 94 -16.48 -17.10 -11.72
N LYS A 95 -17.30 -17.52 -10.74
CA LYS A 95 -18.41 -18.45 -10.97
C LYS A 95 -19.51 -17.84 -11.83
N GLU A 96 -19.93 -16.61 -11.54
CA GLU A 96 -20.92 -15.89 -12.36
C GLU A 96 -20.41 -15.62 -13.79
N ALA A 97 -19.14 -15.27 -13.94
CA ALA A 97 -18.53 -15.07 -15.26
C ALA A 97 -18.51 -16.39 -16.07
N LYS A 98 -18.29 -17.53 -15.41
CA LYS A 98 -18.24 -18.85 -16.06
C LYS A 98 -19.62 -19.39 -16.44
N GLU A 99 -20.67 -19.06 -15.70
CA GLU A 99 -22.04 -19.51 -15.96
C GLU A 99 -22.73 -18.71 -17.08
N LYS A 100 -22.42 -17.42 -17.22
CA LYS A 100 -23.06 -16.54 -18.21
C LYS A 100 -22.43 -16.56 -19.62
N LEU A 101 -21.38 -17.34 -19.85
CA LEU A 101 -20.74 -17.45 -21.16
C LEU A 101 -20.97 -18.86 -21.74
N PRO A 102 -21.82 -19.03 -22.78
CA PRO A 102 -21.86 -20.28 -23.54
C PRO A 102 -20.46 -20.52 -24.12
N ALA A 103 -19.93 -21.73 -23.91
CA ALA A 103 -18.66 -22.27 -24.41
C ALA A 103 -17.95 -21.41 -25.48
N TYR A 104 -17.29 -20.33 -25.04
CA TYR A 104 -16.29 -19.66 -25.84
C TYR A 104 -14.97 -20.24 -25.39
N ASP A 105 -14.28 -20.92 -26.31
CA ASP A 105 -12.97 -21.52 -26.15
C ASP A 105 -11.95 -20.44 -25.73
N ALA A 106 -11.96 -20.11 -24.44
CA ALA A 106 -11.08 -19.15 -23.85
C ALA A 106 -9.80 -19.89 -23.51
N LYS A 107 -8.85 -19.88 -24.46
CA LYS A 107 -7.44 -19.93 -24.13
C LYS A 107 -7.18 -18.81 -23.11
N VAL A 108 -7.19 -19.19 -21.84
CA VAL A 108 -6.93 -18.32 -20.71
C VAL A 108 -5.47 -17.90 -20.79
N GLU A 109 -5.18 -16.79 -21.47
CA GLU A 109 -3.92 -16.08 -21.29
C GLU A 109 -4.01 -15.27 -19.99
N LYS A 110 -3.71 -15.98 -18.89
CA LYS A 110 -3.25 -15.37 -17.64
C LYS A 110 -1.99 -14.55 -17.95
N GLY A 111 -1.97 -13.30 -17.51
CA GLY A 111 -0.74 -12.55 -17.28
C GLY A 111 -0.52 -11.37 -18.22
N VAL A 112 -1.27 -10.30 -18.02
CA VAL A 112 -0.80 -8.98 -18.48
C VAL A 112 0.37 -8.58 -17.57
N LYS A 113 1.59 -8.95 -17.98
CA LYS A 113 2.83 -8.41 -17.40
C LYS A 113 2.85 -6.90 -17.59
N PRO A 114 3.40 -6.10 -16.65
CA PRO A 114 3.44 -4.65 -16.79
C PRO A 114 4.22 -4.30 -18.06
N ARG A 115 3.51 -3.71 -19.04
CA ARG A 115 4.11 -3.25 -20.30
C ARG A 115 5.06 -2.12 -19.93
N ARG A 116 6.36 -2.32 -20.12
CA ARG A 116 7.42 -1.32 -19.89
C ARG A 116 7.07 -0.05 -20.71
N PRO A 117 6.51 1.00 -20.09
CA PRO A 117 6.00 2.17 -20.85
C PRO A 117 7.14 2.94 -21.51
N TRP A 118 8.38 2.67 -21.09
CA TRP A 118 9.57 3.30 -21.61
C TRP A 118 9.85 2.99 -23.09
N LEU A 119 9.38 1.84 -23.61
CA LEU A 119 9.48 1.55 -25.05
C LEU A 119 8.58 2.46 -25.90
N LEU A 120 7.39 2.81 -25.38
CA LEU A 120 6.50 3.77 -26.07
C LEU A 120 7.08 5.19 -26.01
N ILE A 121 7.69 5.56 -24.88
CA ILE A 121 8.38 6.84 -24.72
C ILE A 121 9.57 6.93 -25.69
N LEU A 122 10.34 5.85 -25.85
CA LEU A 122 11.47 5.82 -26.79
C LEU A 122 11.00 5.94 -28.24
N ILE A 123 9.94 5.23 -28.63
CA ILE A 123 9.33 5.33 -29.96
C ILE A 123 8.79 6.74 -30.22
N PHE A 124 8.12 7.34 -29.22
CA PHE A 124 7.63 8.71 -29.31
C PHE A 124 8.78 9.71 -29.46
N LEU A 125 9.90 9.53 -28.75
CA LEU A 125 11.08 10.39 -28.88
C LEU A 125 11.72 10.27 -30.26
N ILE A 126 11.82 9.04 -30.81
CA ILE A 126 12.32 8.81 -32.17
C ILE A 126 11.41 9.47 -33.21
N LEU A 127 10.09 9.37 -33.06
CA LEU A 127 9.11 10.05 -33.92
C LEU A 127 9.18 11.56 -33.79
N LEU A 128 9.43 12.10 -32.60
CA LEU A 128 9.52 13.53 -32.35
C LEU A 128 10.81 14.11 -32.95
N VAL A 129 11.93 13.40 -32.83
CA VAL A 129 13.21 13.80 -33.44
C VAL A 129 13.19 13.61 -34.96
N GLY A 130 12.72 12.45 -35.45
CA GLY A 130 12.63 12.16 -36.88
C GLY A 130 11.59 13.03 -37.59
N GLY A 131 10.41 13.21 -36.98
CA GLY A 131 9.37 14.12 -37.46
C GLY A 131 9.80 15.58 -37.38
N GLY A 132 10.49 15.99 -36.31
CA GLY A 132 11.10 17.32 -36.20
C GLY A 132 12.18 17.58 -37.25
N PHE A 133 13.04 16.60 -37.53
CA PHE A 133 14.05 16.68 -38.58
C PHE A 133 13.42 16.74 -39.98
N TYR A 134 12.42 15.89 -40.26
CA TYR A 134 11.70 15.93 -41.53
C TYR A 134 10.95 17.25 -41.71
N PHE A 135 10.29 17.75 -40.65
CA PHE A 135 9.62 19.04 -40.67
C PHE A 135 10.61 20.19 -40.89
N TYR A 136 11.74 20.19 -40.17
CA TYR A 136 12.81 21.18 -40.35
C TYR A 136 13.42 21.12 -41.76
N ALA A 137 13.69 19.93 -42.30
CA ALA A 137 14.18 19.74 -43.66
C ALA A 137 13.14 20.18 -44.71
N SER A 138 11.86 19.90 -44.47
CA SER A 138 10.77 20.33 -45.36
C SER A 138 10.50 21.84 -45.26
N TRP A 139 10.77 22.47 -44.12
CA TRP A 139 10.66 23.91 -43.91
C TRP A 139 11.89 24.67 -44.45
N THR A 140 13.06 24.04 -44.47
CA THR A 140 14.29 24.58 -45.06
C THR A 140 14.48 24.20 -46.53
N GLY A 141 13.47 23.55 -47.13
CA GLY A 141 13.47 22.98 -48.48
C GLY A 141 13.31 23.98 -49.64
N GLU A 142 13.56 25.27 -49.42
CA GLU A 142 13.85 26.24 -50.48
C GLU A 142 14.99 27.17 -50.06
N VAL A 143 16.24 26.68 -50.03
CA VAL A 143 17.39 27.60 -50.13
C VAL A 143 18.57 26.97 -50.91
N ASN A 144 18.84 27.57 -52.08
CA ASN A 144 20.10 27.63 -52.83
C ASN A 144 20.51 26.46 -53.76
N ILE A 145 19.86 26.34 -54.92
CA ILE A 145 20.47 25.76 -56.15
C ILE A 145 21.03 26.86 -57.09
N PHE A 146 21.19 28.12 -56.64
CA PHE A 146 21.72 29.19 -57.50
C PHE A 146 22.75 30.10 -56.82
N ASN A 147 23.82 29.53 -56.24
CA ASN A 147 24.97 30.35 -55.84
C ASN A 147 26.33 29.65 -55.96
N LYS A 148 26.51 28.86 -57.03
CA LYS A 148 27.80 28.23 -57.40
C LYS A 148 28.31 28.68 -58.77
N ALA A 149 28.03 29.93 -59.14
CA ALA A 149 28.51 30.50 -60.41
C ALA A 149 29.18 31.89 -60.30
N SER A 150 29.28 32.48 -59.10
CA SER A 150 29.84 33.85 -58.95
C SER A 150 31.06 33.97 -58.02
N SER A 151 31.66 32.85 -57.59
CA SER A 151 32.84 32.87 -56.71
C SER A 151 34.18 32.66 -57.45
N ASP A 152 34.31 33.10 -58.70
CA ASP A 152 35.57 33.00 -59.46
C ASP A 152 36.07 34.33 -60.08
N LYS A 153 35.40 35.47 -59.82
CA LYS A 153 35.76 36.73 -60.51
C LYS A 153 35.93 37.99 -59.66
N VAL A 154 36.32 37.84 -58.39
CA VAL A 154 36.76 38.97 -57.55
C VAL A 154 38.05 38.61 -56.79
N LYS A 155 39.05 38.13 -57.53
CA LYS A 155 40.43 37.95 -57.05
C LYS A 155 41.39 39.01 -57.58
N GLU A 156 40.87 40.05 -58.23
CA GLU A 156 41.67 41.03 -58.96
C GLU A 156 41.23 42.44 -58.60
N SER A 157 41.50 42.86 -57.36
CA SER A 157 41.82 44.27 -57.08
C SER A 157 42.29 44.45 -55.64
N LEU A 158 43.60 44.64 -55.51
CA LEU A 158 44.24 45.61 -54.61
C LEU A 158 44.40 45.26 -53.12
N SER A 159 45.55 44.64 -52.82
CA SER A 159 46.34 44.79 -51.58
C SER A 159 46.85 46.24 -51.42
N PRO A 160 47.60 46.60 -50.35
CA PRO A 160 47.54 46.25 -48.92
C PRO A 160 47.59 47.54 -48.03
N LEU A 161 47.77 47.33 -46.71
CA LEU A 161 48.49 48.18 -45.74
C LEU A 161 47.60 48.86 -44.68
N SER A 162 47.68 48.37 -43.44
CA SER A 162 48.31 49.10 -42.31
C SER A 162 48.18 48.34 -41.00
N THR A 163 49.36 48.12 -40.42
CA THR A 163 49.71 47.54 -39.12
C THR A 163 49.31 48.47 -37.97
N GLU A 164 48.68 47.97 -36.90
CA GLU A 164 48.93 48.44 -35.51
C GLU A 164 48.30 47.46 -34.49
N LYS A 165 49.09 46.57 -33.88
CA LYS A 165 49.67 46.66 -32.52
C LYS A 165 48.68 46.28 -31.40
N ASN A 166 48.79 45.05 -30.91
CA ASN A 166 48.33 44.68 -29.57
C ASN A 166 49.57 44.31 -28.73
N VAL A 167 49.76 45.07 -27.66
CA VAL A 167 50.84 44.99 -26.69
C VAL A 167 50.23 44.43 -25.40
N ALA A 168 50.79 43.30 -24.96
CA ALA A 168 51.18 42.95 -23.59
C ALA A 168 50.07 42.95 -22.48
N GLU A 169 49.83 41.85 -21.74
CA GLU A 169 50.70 41.15 -20.76
C GLU A 169 50.29 41.50 -19.31
N LEU A 170 50.34 40.48 -18.44
CA LEU A 170 50.33 40.48 -16.95
C LEU A 170 48.95 40.54 -16.25
N LYS A 171 48.65 39.80 -15.16
CA LYS A 171 49.34 38.75 -14.38
C LYS A 171 48.40 38.29 -13.24
N GLU A 172 48.68 37.08 -12.74
CA GLU A 172 48.63 36.60 -11.34
C GLU A 172 47.28 36.21 -10.66
N GLU A 173 47.22 34.90 -10.32
CA GLU A 173 46.50 34.28 -9.19
C GLU A 173 47.20 34.61 -7.83
N PRO A 174 46.85 34.05 -6.63
CA PRO A 174 45.70 33.26 -6.16
C PRO A 174 45.10 33.78 -4.81
N VAL A 175 44.21 33.02 -4.17
CA VAL A 175 44.18 32.67 -2.71
C VAL A 175 42.75 32.58 -2.12
N THR A 176 42.33 31.32 -1.94
CA THR A 176 41.62 30.64 -0.85
C THR A 176 40.59 31.35 0.09
N VAL A 177 39.52 30.61 0.40
CA VAL A 177 39.09 30.14 1.76
C VAL A 177 37.55 30.13 1.91
N SER A 178 37.07 29.06 2.57
CA SER A 178 35.83 28.84 3.37
C SER A 178 34.76 27.94 2.73
N THR A 179 34.71 26.64 3.03
CA THR A 179 34.29 25.90 4.27
C THR A 179 32.84 25.40 4.15
N PRO A 180 32.58 24.08 4.22
CA PRO A 180 31.24 23.50 4.19
C PRO A 180 30.57 23.51 5.57
N ALA A 181 29.27 23.82 5.60
CA ALA A 181 28.42 23.73 6.78
C ALA A 181 27.99 22.28 7.05
N GLN A 182 28.40 21.72 8.19
CA GLN A 182 27.82 20.52 8.78
C GLN A 182 26.76 20.91 9.83
N SER A 183 25.54 20.45 9.59
CA SER A 183 24.41 20.48 10.50
C SER A 183 24.62 19.50 11.65
N SER A 184 24.45 19.97 12.88
CA SER A 184 24.30 19.16 14.08
C SER A 184 23.15 19.71 14.91
N LYS A 185 22.23 18.84 15.34
CA LYS A 185 21.99 18.55 16.76
C LYS A 185 20.78 17.64 16.92
N GLU A 186 21.07 16.42 17.35
CA GLU A 186 20.15 15.55 18.08
C GLU A 186 19.92 16.07 19.49
N GLU A 187 18.75 15.72 19.97
CA GLU A 187 18.04 16.06 21.18
C GLU A 187 18.32 15.02 22.27
N MET A 188 18.76 15.43 23.47
CA MET A 188 18.66 14.63 24.70
C MET A 188 18.88 15.50 25.93
N VAL A 189 17.82 15.85 26.68
CA VAL A 189 17.92 16.26 28.10
C VAL A 189 16.62 15.93 28.89
N SER A 190 16.80 15.20 30.00
CA SER A 190 16.10 15.32 31.31
C SER A 190 14.66 14.79 31.47
N LEU A 191 14.45 13.68 32.20
CA LEU A 191 14.24 13.55 33.66
C LEU A 191 12.90 14.11 34.18
N GLY A 192 12.15 13.26 34.88
CA GLY A 192 11.46 13.68 36.11
C GLY A 192 10.04 13.15 36.34
N THR A 193 9.88 12.49 37.49
CA THR A 193 8.65 12.36 38.31
C THR A 193 7.58 11.38 37.79
N GLY A 194 7.12 10.37 38.52
CA GLY A 194 6.95 10.24 39.96
C GLY A 194 5.49 10.51 40.31
N SER A 195 4.66 9.46 40.37
CA SER A 195 3.44 9.47 41.20
C SER A 195 2.87 8.06 41.31
N ALA A 196 2.87 7.55 42.53
CA ALA A 196 2.19 6.34 42.94
C ALA A 196 0.67 6.60 42.98
N PHE A 197 -0.12 5.75 42.32
CA PHE A 197 -1.57 5.75 42.49
C PHE A 197 -1.97 4.57 43.39
N SER A 198 -2.38 4.91 44.59
CA SER A 198 -2.87 4.04 45.66
C SER A 198 -4.31 3.57 45.39
N LEU A 199 -4.56 2.29 45.68
CA LEU A 199 -5.90 1.74 45.95
C LEU A 199 -6.33 2.11 47.38
N PRO A 200 -7.65 2.25 47.63
CA PRO A 200 -8.20 1.72 48.86
C PRO A 200 -9.48 0.89 48.66
N SER A 201 -9.38 -0.36 49.12
CA SER A 201 -10.26 -1.09 50.04
C SER A 201 -11.79 -0.85 50.09
N THR A 202 -12.49 -1.98 49.98
CA THR A 202 -13.58 -2.49 50.85
C THR A 202 -14.90 -1.72 50.98
N GLY A 203 -15.99 -2.40 50.60
CA GLY A 203 -17.35 -2.11 51.03
C GLY A 203 -18.16 -3.40 51.11
N THR A 204 -18.20 -3.97 52.30
CA THR A 204 -19.04 -5.08 52.77
C THR A 204 -20.50 -4.65 52.92
N THR A 205 -21.45 -5.53 52.59
CA THR A 205 -22.85 -5.58 53.07
C THR A 205 -23.36 -6.91 52.51
N GLU A 206 -23.49 -8.04 53.22
CA GLU A 206 -24.09 -8.34 54.52
C GLU A 206 -25.45 -7.65 54.72
N ALA A 207 -26.54 -8.32 54.34
CA ALA A 207 -27.64 -8.70 55.25
C ALA A 207 -28.90 -9.17 54.50
N GLN A 208 -29.31 -10.40 54.81
CA GLN A 208 -30.65 -10.78 55.27
C GLN A 208 -31.87 -10.56 54.34
N SER A 209 -32.45 -11.68 53.89
CA SER A 209 -33.82 -12.05 54.30
C SER A 209 -34.17 -13.48 53.88
N LEU A 210 -34.20 -14.35 54.90
CA LEU A 210 -34.98 -15.58 54.92
C LEU A 210 -36.42 -15.24 55.33
N SER A 211 -37.40 -15.76 54.61
CA SER A 211 -38.74 -16.19 55.08
C SER A 211 -39.54 -16.60 53.84
N LEU A 212 -39.82 -17.88 53.61
CA LEU A 212 -41.00 -18.60 54.13
C LEU A 212 -42.28 -17.76 54.03
N LEU A 213 -43.19 -18.12 53.13
CA LEU A 213 -44.58 -18.43 53.43
C LEU A 213 -45.42 -18.65 52.16
N SER A 214 -46.20 -19.74 52.23
CA SER A 214 -47.37 -20.14 51.42
C SER A 214 -47.15 -20.70 50.03
#